data_AF-A0ABD0P2D7-F1
#
_entry.id   AF-A0ABD0P2D7-F1
#
_cell.length_a   1.000
_cell.length_b   1.000
_cell.length_c   1.000
_cell.angle_alpha   90.00
_cell.angle_beta   90.00
_cell.angle_gamma   90.00
#
_symmetry.space_group_name_H-M   'P 1'
#
loop_
_entity.id
_entity.type
_entity.pdbx_description
1 polymer ?
#
loop_
_entity_poly.entity_id
_entity_poly.type
_entity_poly.pdbx_seq_one_letter_code
_entity_poly.pdbx_strand_id
1 'polypeptide(L)'
;QVQELCLDIPELDLLMKEIGDLAESGARYTEMPHVIEITLPMLGPENLPEQEGSLCTDVTSEQLNQLLGSIMKIVVNNLGIDEASWMKRLAVFAQPIMLKSHFIPTMEKLKKRCGKVVAEEDQLRMEGKTEVDSEQGTIRDEFAVLCRDLYALYPLLIRYVDNN
;
A
#
# COMPACT_ATOMS: atom_id res chain seq x y z
N GLN A 1 3.68 34.69 -15.06
CA GLN A 1 2.22 34.58 -15.29
C GLN A 1 1.64 33.19 -15.01
N VAL A 2 2.41 32.18 -14.56
CA VAL A 2 1.87 30.89 -14.09
C VAL A 2 1.54 30.88 -12.59
N GLN A 3 2.24 31.71 -11.79
CA GLN A 3 2.06 31.76 -10.33
C GLN A 3 0.67 32.23 -9.86
N GLU A 4 -0.07 33.01 -10.66
CA GLU A 4 -1.42 33.46 -10.30
C GLU A 4 -2.50 32.37 -10.47
N LEU A 5 -2.18 31.27 -11.18
CA LEU A 5 -3.10 30.13 -11.37
C LEU A 5 -2.87 28.99 -10.36
N CYS A 6 -1.83 29.08 -9.51
CA CYS A 6 -1.42 28.02 -8.57
C CYS A 6 -1.87 28.24 -7.12
N LEU A 7 -2.68 29.26 -6.81
CA LEU A 7 -3.05 29.60 -5.43
C LEU A 7 -3.80 28.48 -4.70
N ASP A 8 -4.45 27.57 -5.44
CA ASP A 8 -5.21 26.44 -4.89
C ASP A 8 -4.42 25.12 -4.85
N ILE A 9 -3.17 25.10 -5.32
CA ILE A 9 -2.33 23.90 -5.29
C ILE A 9 -1.60 23.83 -3.95
N PRO A 10 -1.81 22.78 -3.14
CA PRO A 10 -1.16 22.63 -1.85
C PRO A 10 0.37 22.46 -1.98
N GLU A 11 1.09 22.94 -0.96
CA GLU A 11 2.55 22.80 -0.89
C GLU A 11 2.97 21.33 -0.70
N LEU A 12 4.11 20.96 -1.30
CA LEU A 12 4.68 19.60 -1.23
C LEU A 12 4.84 19.11 0.22
N ASP A 13 5.36 19.96 1.11
CA ASP A 13 5.59 19.60 2.51
C ASP A 13 4.29 19.30 3.25
N LEU A 14 3.19 19.99 2.90
CA LEU A 14 1.88 19.73 3.47
C LEU A 14 1.34 18.37 3.01
N LEU A 15 1.42 18.08 1.71
CA LEU A 15 1.00 16.80 1.14
C LEU A 15 1.79 15.63 1.75
N MET A 16 3.12 15.77 1.83
CA MET A 16 4.00 14.77 2.44
C MET A 16 3.66 14.53 3.92
N LYS A 17 3.36 15.61 4.65
CA LYS A 17 2.97 15.51 6.06
C LYS A 17 1.64 14.79 6.23
N GLU A 18 0.61 15.11 5.45
CA GLU A 18 -0.71 14.43 5.53
C GLU A 18 -0.59 12.92 5.31
N ILE A 19 0.22 12.51 4.32
CA ILE A 19 0.47 11.09 4.04
C ILE A 19 1.26 10.43 5.18
N GLY A 20 2.25 11.14 5.72
CA GLY A 20 3.00 10.70 6.90
C GLY A 20 2.12 10.52 8.14
N ASP A 21 1.25 11.49 8.42
CA ASP A 21 0.31 11.44 9.56
C ASP A 21 -0.66 10.26 9.44
N LEU A 22 -1.16 9.96 8.22
CA LEU A 22 -1.93 8.74 7.96
C LEU A 22 -1.12 7.46 8.23
N ALA A 23 0.13 7.41 7.75
CA ALA A 23 1.01 6.26 7.93
C ALA A 23 1.34 5.99 9.41
N GLU A 24 1.55 7.05 10.20
CA GLU A 24 1.86 6.97 11.63
C GLU A 24 0.63 6.67 12.51
N SER A 25 -0.52 7.25 12.18
CA SER A 25 -1.75 7.07 12.97
C SER A 25 -2.33 5.65 12.87
N GLY A 26 -2.08 4.95 11.76
CA GLY A 26 -2.71 3.65 11.49
C GLY A 26 -4.21 3.74 11.26
N ALA A 27 -4.72 4.94 10.96
CA ALA A 27 -6.13 5.17 10.67
C ALA A 27 -6.58 4.34 9.47
N ARG A 28 -7.85 3.93 9.50
CA ARG A 28 -8.48 3.21 8.41
C ARG A 28 -8.74 4.14 7.25
N TYR A 29 -8.75 3.55 6.06
CA TYR A 29 -9.13 4.26 4.83
C TYR A 29 -10.46 5.02 4.94
N THR A 30 -11.46 4.44 5.60
CA THR A 30 -12.78 5.04 5.78
C THR A 30 -12.75 6.35 6.57
N GLU A 31 -11.71 6.57 7.38
CA GLU A 31 -11.55 7.78 8.20
C GLU A 31 -10.92 8.92 7.39
N MET A 32 -10.02 8.60 6.45
CA MET A 32 -9.27 9.58 5.65
C MET A 32 -9.13 9.16 4.17
N PRO A 33 -10.24 8.98 3.43
CA PRO A 33 -10.17 8.51 2.04
C PRO A 33 -9.48 9.51 1.11
N HIS A 34 -9.64 10.82 1.37
CA HIS A 34 -9.04 11.90 0.58
C HIS A 34 -7.51 11.83 0.53
N VAL A 35 -6.84 11.35 1.59
CA VAL A 35 -5.38 11.24 1.60
C VAL A 35 -4.90 10.22 0.56
N ILE A 36 -5.64 9.13 0.38
CA ILE A 36 -5.29 8.07 -0.58
C ILE A 36 -5.78 8.41 -2.00
N GLU A 37 -6.97 9.00 -2.12
CA GLU A 37 -7.62 9.23 -3.41
C GLU A 37 -7.25 10.56 -4.07
N ILE A 38 -6.74 11.52 -3.29
CA ILE A 38 -6.44 12.88 -3.75
C ILE A 38 -5.00 13.26 -3.42
N THR A 39 -4.63 13.32 -2.13
CA THR A 39 -3.30 13.79 -1.67
C THR A 39 -2.17 12.93 -2.25
N LEU A 40 -2.29 11.60 -2.19
CA LEU A 40 -1.27 10.69 -2.68
C LEU A 40 -1.08 10.76 -4.22
N PRO A 41 -2.14 10.74 -5.06
CA PRO A 41 -2.02 10.97 -6.48
C PRO A 41 -1.34 12.28 -6.88
N MET A 42 -1.51 13.35 -6.10
CA MET A 42 -0.84 14.64 -6.37
C MET A 42 0.70 14.55 -6.27
N LEU A 43 1.23 13.56 -5.53
CA LEU A 43 2.67 13.30 -5.40
C LEU A 43 3.17 12.15 -6.28
N GLY A 44 2.28 11.49 -7.00
CA GLY A 44 2.62 10.38 -7.86
C GLY A 44 3.47 10.86 -9.04
N PRO A 45 4.56 10.15 -9.40
CA PRO A 45 5.26 10.45 -10.64
C PRO A 45 4.29 10.25 -11.80
N GLU A 46 4.00 11.31 -12.55
CA GLU A 46 3.36 11.16 -13.85
C GLU A 46 4.29 10.27 -14.67
N ASN A 47 3.85 9.05 -14.99
CA ASN A 47 4.53 8.24 -15.99
C ASN A 47 4.32 8.92 -17.34
N LEU A 48 5.15 9.92 -17.64
CA LEU A 48 5.26 10.54 -18.95
C LEU A 48 6.39 9.82 -19.70
N PRO A 49 6.09 8.73 -20.44
CA PRO A 49 7.09 8.00 -21.22
C PRO A 49 7.79 8.86 -22.29
N GLU A 50 7.28 10.07 -22.56
CA GLU A 50 7.81 10.97 -23.60
C GLU A 50 8.84 11.99 -23.08
N GLN A 51 9.10 12.06 -21.76
CA GLN A 51 10.12 12.95 -21.16
C GLN A 51 11.17 12.17 -20.37
N GLU A 52 11.89 11.27 -21.05
CA GLU A 52 13.16 10.76 -20.52
C GLU A 52 14.16 11.94 -20.35
N GLY A 53 14.26 12.48 -19.13
CA GLY A 53 15.32 13.42 -18.75
C GLY A 53 14.88 14.76 -18.17
N SER A 54 13.59 15.08 -18.14
CA SER A 54 13.07 16.29 -17.49
C SER A 54 12.15 15.88 -16.33
N LEU A 55 12.65 15.95 -15.10
CA LEU A 55 11.79 15.84 -13.93
C LEU A 55 10.81 17.03 -13.97
N CYS A 56 9.51 16.76 -14.09
CA CYS A 56 8.48 17.81 -14.07
C CYS A 56 8.21 18.36 -12.64
N THR A 57 8.98 17.91 -11.64
CA THR A 57 8.75 18.20 -10.22
C THR A 57 10.07 18.45 -9.49
N ASP A 58 10.06 19.36 -8.51
CA ASP A 58 11.19 19.63 -7.60
C ASP A 58 11.37 18.54 -6.51
N VAL A 59 10.63 17.42 -6.59
CA VAL A 59 10.68 16.34 -5.61
C VAL A 59 12.04 15.63 -5.66
N THR A 60 12.71 15.59 -4.51
CA THR A 60 14.00 14.94 -4.34
C THR A 60 13.87 13.42 -4.19
N SER A 61 14.97 12.69 -4.43
CA SER A 61 15.02 11.24 -4.17
C SER A 61 14.77 10.90 -2.69
N GLU A 62 15.15 11.78 -1.76
CA GLU A 62 14.89 11.63 -0.34
C GLU A 62 13.39 11.71 -0.02
N GLN A 63 12.70 12.73 -0.55
CA GLN A 63 11.26 12.88 -0.37
C GLN A 63 10.49 11.71 -0.99
N LEU A 64 10.86 11.24 -2.18
CA LEU A 64 10.26 10.04 -2.76
C LEU A 64 10.45 8.82 -1.85
N ASN A 65 11.58 8.73 -1.12
CA ASN A 65 11.91 7.56 -0.29
C ASN A 65 11.11 7.57 1.01
N GLN A 66 10.94 8.76 1.58
CA GLN A 66 10.02 8.99 2.69
C GLN A 66 8.57 8.67 2.29
N LEU A 67 8.15 9.09 1.09
CA LEU A 67 6.83 8.81 0.55
C LEU A 67 6.60 7.31 0.40
N LEU A 68 7.56 6.59 -0.19
CA LEU A 68 7.48 5.14 -0.31
C LEU A 68 7.42 4.47 1.06
N GLY A 69 8.25 4.89 2.02
CA GLY A 69 8.19 4.38 3.40
C GLY A 69 6.80 4.53 4.01
N SER A 70 6.17 5.70 3.81
CA SER A 70 4.81 6.00 4.26
C SER A 70 3.78 5.11 3.56
N ILE A 71 3.86 4.95 2.23
CA ILE A 71 2.99 4.04 1.46
C ILE A 71 3.12 2.61 1.97
N MET A 72 4.34 2.09 2.16
CA MET A 72 4.56 0.73 2.64
C MET A 72 3.99 0.53 4.04
N LYS A 73 4.11 1.54 4.92
CA LYS A 73 3.52 1.51 6.26
C LYS A 73 1.99 1.54 6.21
N ILE A 74 1.40 2.36 5.35
CA ILE A 74 -0.05 2.40 5.10
C ILE A 74 -0.57 1.04 4.63
N VAL A 75 0.11 0.38 3.67
CA VAL A 75 -0.24 -0.97 3.21
C VAL A 75 -0.20 -1.94 4.39
N VAL A 76 0.89 -1.93 5.15
CA VAL A 76 1.08 -2.79 6.32
C VAL A 76 -0.03 -2.60 7.37
N ASN A 77 -0.42 -1.36 7.66
CA ASN A 77 -1.45 -1.04 8.64
C ASN A 77 -2.84 -1.54 8.21
N ASN A 78 -3.07 -1.69 6.90
CA ASN A 78 -4.36 -2.09 6.33
C ASN A 78 -4.41 -3.56 5.89
N LEU A 79 -3.33 -4.33 6.11
CA LEU A 79 -3.34 -5.78 5.87
C LEU A 79 -4.44 -6.43 6.71
N GLY A 80 -5.36 -7.11 6.05
CA GLY A 80 -6.46 -7.80 6.69
C GLY A 80 -7.75 -7.07 6.93
N ILE A 81 -7.81 -5.80 6.56
CA ILE A 81 -9.03 -5.01 6.72
C ILE A 81 -9.87 -5.26 5.49
N ASP A 82 -11.08 -5.82 5.60
CA ASP A 82 -11.94 -6.21 4.47
C ASP A 82 -12.17 -5.06 3.47
N GLU A 83 -12.31 -3.83 3.98
CA GLU A 83 -12.58 -2.61 3.24
C GLU A 83 -11.33 -1.96 2.60
N ALA A 84 -10.30 -2.75 2.29
CA ALA A 84 -9.01 -2.25 1.77
C ALA A 84 -8.74 -2.59 0.29
N SER A 85 -9.78 -2.66 -0.54
CA SER A 85 -9.65 -2.97 -1.98
C SER A 85 -8.86 -1.93 -2.80
N TRP A 86 -8.70 -0.72 -2.26
CA TRP A 86 -7.92 0.37 -2.83
C TRP A 86 -6.40 0.12 -2.81
N MET A 87 -5.88 -0.77 -1.94
CA MET A 87 -4.44 -1.00 -1.78
C MET A 87 -3.74 -1.40 -3.09
N LYS A 88 -4.43 -2.09 -3.99
CA LYS A 88 -3.90 -2.45 -5.32
C LYS A 88 -3.48 -1.23 -6.17
N ARG A 89 -4.08 -0.07 -5.92
CA ARG A 89 -3.77 1.17 -6.64
C ARG A 89 -2.48 1.80 -6.15
N LEU A 90 -2.05 1.53 -4.92
CA LEU A 90 -0.86 2.15 -4.34
C LEU A 90 0.43 1.76 -5.06
N ALA A 91 0.44 0.57 -5.67
CA ALA A 91 1.65 0.07 -6.30
C ALA A 91 2.12 0.94 -7.48
N VAL A 92 1.25 1.77 -8.07
CA VAL A 92 1.64 2.68 -9.17
C VAL A 92 2.57 3.80 -8.71
N PHE A 93 2.57 4.13 -7.41
CA PHE A 93 3.38 5.20 -6.84
C PHE A 93 4.79 4.75 -6.43
N ALA A 94 5.04 3.44 -6.38
CA ALA A 94 6.33 2.92 -5.98
C ALA A 94 7.30 2.82 -7.16
N GLN A 95 8.40 3.56 -7.07
CA GLN A 95 9.52 3.48 -8.01
C GLN A 95 10.48 2.33 -7.64
N PRO A 96 11.03 1.58 -8.61
CA PRO A 96 11.75 0.33 -8.32
C PRO A 96 13.01 0.48 -7.45
N ILE A 97 13.76 1.57 -7.66
CA ILE A 97 15.03 1.86 -6.98
C ILE A 97 14.85 2.00 -5.45
N MET A 98 13.63 2.27 -5.02
CA MET A 98 13.30 2.74 -3.68
C MET A 98 12.76 1.60 -2.80
N LEU A 99 12.41 0.46 -3.42
CA LEU A 99 11.81 -0.67 -2.74
C LEU A 99 12.79 -1.44 -1.83
N LYS A 100 14.11 -1.26 -2.01
CA LYS A 100 15.13 -2.08 -1.32
C LYS A 100 15.04 -2.06 0.21
N SER A 101 14.80 -0.90 0.82
CA SER A 101 14.78 -0.77 2.29
C SER A 101 13.43 -1.07 2.94
N HIS A 102 12.33 -0.93 2.22
CA HIS A 102 10.97 -0.96 2.79
C HIS A 102 10.15 -2.19 2.40
N PHE A 103 10.55 -2.89 1.34
CA PHE A 103 9.79 -4.01 0.81
C PHE A 103 9.94 -5.29 1.65
N ILE A 104 11.17 -5.65 2.05
CA ILE A 104 11.42 -6.87 2.84
C ILE A 104 10.60 -6.88 4.14
N PRO A 105 10.61 -5.83 4.99
CA PRO A 105 9.84 -5.85 6.24
C PRO A 105 8.33 -5.99 6.01
N THR A 106 7.82 -5.46 4.90
CA THR A 106 6.41 -5.58 4.54
C THR A 106 6.05 -7.02 4.15
N MET A 107 6.90 -7.66 3.35
CA MET A 107 6.72 -9.06 2.96
C MET A 107 6.83 -10.01 4.15
N GLU A 108 7.71 -9.73 5.13
CA GLU A 108 7.80 -10.52 6.35
C GLU A 108 6.51 -10.46 7.18
N LYS A 109 5.88 -9.29 7.30
CA LYS A 109 4.58 -9.15 7.98
C LYS A 109 3.47 -9.92 7.26
N LEU A 110 3.42 -9.83 5.93
CA LEU A 110 2.46 -10.60 5.12
C LEU A 110 2.68 -12.11 5.27
N LYS A 111 3.94 -12.56 5.23
CA LYS A 111 4.31 -13.98 5.44
C LYS A 111 3.84 -14.47 6.81
N LYS A 112 4.05 -13.70 7.87
CA LYS A 112 3.60 -14.04 9.22
C LYS A 112 2.07 -14.20 9.27
N ARG A 113 1.32 -13.31 8.61
CA ARG A 113 -0.14 -13.39 8.50
C ARG A 113 -0.57 -14.64 7.75
N CYS A 114 0.04 -14.92 6.60
CA CYS A 114 -0.22 -16.12 5.81
C CYS A 114 -0.07 -17.39 6.66
N GLY A 115 1.03 -17.48 7.44
CA GLY A 115 1.25 -18.61 8.36
C GLY A 115 0.16 -18.76 9.44
N LYS A 116 -0.43 -17.66 9.91
CA LYS A 116 -1.54 -17.68 10.87
C LYS A 116 -2.81 -18.27 10.25
N VAL A 117 -3.20 -17.79 9.06
CA VAL A 117 -4.40 -18.26 8.35
C VAL A 117 -4.27 -19.75 8.00
N VAL A 118 -3.09 -20.19 7.56
CA VAL A 118 -2.84 -21.63 7.29
C VAL A 118 -2.95 -22.47 8.56
N ALA A 119 -2.37 -22.02 9.68
CA ALA A 119 -2.47 -22.75 10.94
C ALA A 119 -3.92 -22.84 11.46
N GLU A 120 -4.72 -21.78 11.26
CA GLU A 120 -6.13 -21.74 11.61
C GLU A 120 -6.97 -22.68 10.74
N GLU A 121 -6.67 -22.78 9.44
CA GLU A 121 -7.31 -23.75 8.54
C GLU A 121 -6.97 -25.21 8.91
N ASP A 122 -5.69 -25.49 9.17
CA ASP A 122 -5.24 -26.81 9.62
C ASP A 122 -5.91 -27.23 10.93
N GLN A 123 -6.07 -26.29 11.87
CA GLN A 123 -6.75 -26.54 13.14
C GLN A 123 -8.23 -26.89 12.92
N LEU A 124 -8.96 -26.12 12.12
CA LEU A 124 -10.36 -26.41 11.80
C LEU A 124 -10.53 -27.79 11.14
N ARG A 125 -9.56 -28.17 10.30
CA ARG A 125 -9.52 -29.49 9.68
C ARG A 125 -9.30 -30.62 10.69
N MET A 126 -8.44 -30.42 11.69
CA MET A 126 -8.20 -31.40 12.76
C MET A 126 -9.41 -31.53 13.70
N GLU A 127 -10.15 -30.45 13.94
CA GLU A 127 -11.35 -30.45 14.79
C GLU A 127 -12.53 -31.25 14.20
N GLY A 128 -12.41 -31.75 12.96
CA GLY A 128 -13.43 -32.59 12.33
C GLY A 128 -14.76 -31.87 12.05
N LYS A 129 -14.79 -30.53 12.19
CA LYS A 129 -15.94 -29.68 11.88
C LYS A 129 -16.12 -29.59 10.36
N THR A 130 -16.70 -30.66 9.82
CA THR A 130 -17.33 -30.65 8.51
C THR A 130 -18.75 -30.14 8.71
N GLU A 131 -19.02 -28.94 8.20
CA GLU A 131 -20.37 -28.42 7.92
C GLU A 131 -21.24 -28.04 9.14
N VAL A 132 -20.94 -26.93 9.82
CA VAL A 132 -21.98 -26.03 10.38
C VAL A 132 -21.53 -24.55 10.29
N ASP A 133 -21.64 -24.00 9.08
CA ASP A 133 -22.09 -22.67 8.66
C ASP A 133 -21.63 -21.31 9.26
N SER A 134 -20.76 -21.24 10.27
CA SER A 134 -20.20 -19.93 10.68
C SER A 134 -18.67 -19.87 10.58
N GLU A 135 -17.96 -20.79 11.22
CA GLU A 135 -16.49 -20.77 11.28
C GLU A 135 -15.81 -21.05 9.93
N GLN A 136 -16.41 -21.92 9.10
CA GLN A 136 -15.92 -22.14 7.72
C GLN A 136 -16.16 -20.94 6.79
N GLY A 137 -17.19 -20.13 7.07
CA GLY A 137 -17.39 -18.85 6.38
C GLY A 137 -16.27 -17.88 6.73
N THR A 138 -15.99 -17.74 8.03
CA THR A 138 -14.94 -16.86 8.54
C THR A 138 -13.55 -17.18 7.98
N ILE A 139 -13.13 -18.46 7.92
CA ILE A 139 -11.80 -18.79 7.38
C ILE A 139 -11.70 -18.55 5.87
N ARG A 140 -12.80 -18.75 5.11
CA ARG A 140 -12.85 -18.44 3.68
C ARG A 140 -12.74 -16.94 3.43
N ASP A 141 -13.40 -16.14 4.26
CA ASP A 141 -13.32 -14.68 4.21
C ASP A 141 -11.89 -14.22 4.54
N GLU A 142 -11.26 -14.78 5.57
CA GLU A 142 -9.86 -14.49 5.89
C GLU A 142 -8.90 -14.86 4.74
N PHE A 143 -9.15 -15.98 4.04
CA PHE A 143 -8.38 -16.38 2.88
C PHE A 143 -8.59 -15.41 1.70
N ALA A 144 -9.82 -14.97 1.44
CA ALA A 144 -10.11 -13.99 0.40
C ALA A 144 -9.39 -12.66 0.65
N VAL A 145 -9.37 -12.21 1.91
CA VAL A 145 -8.63 -11.03 2.36
C VAL A 145 -7.13 -11.22 2.20
N LEU A 146 -6.59 -12.39 2.59
CA LEU A 146 -5.18 -12.72 2.39
C LEU A 146 -4.78 -12.73 0.91
N CYS A 147 -5.62 -13.32 0.04
CA CYS A 147 -5.41 -13.28 -1.41
C CYS A 147 -5.36 -11.85 -1.92
N ARG A 148 -6.32 -11.01 -1.52
CA ARG A 148 -6.32 -9.58 -1.92
C ARG A 148 -5.04 -8.88 -1.47
N ASP A 149 -4.60 -9.08 -0.23
CA ASP A 149 -3.38 -8.46 0.30
C ASP A 149 -2.14 -8.90 -0.49
N LEU A 150 -2.06 -10.18 -0.84
CA LEU A 150 -1.02 -10.71 -1.74
C LEU A 150 -1.08 -10.01 -3.11
N TYR A 151 -2.26 -9.97 -3.74
CA TYR A 151 -2.46 -9.33 -5.05
C TYR A 151 -2.13 -7.83 -5.06
N ALA A 152 -2.36 -7.13 -3.95
CA ALA A 152 -1.97 -5.72 -3.83
C ALA A 152 -0.45 -5.53 -3.81
N LEU A 153 0.30 -6.49 -3.27
CA LEU A 153 1.77 -6.43 -3.15
C LEU A 153 2.52 -7.06 -4.33
N TYR A 154 1.88 -7.90 -5.15
CA TYR A 154 2.51 -8.53 -6.32
C TYR A 154 3.19 -7.55 -7.29
N PRO A 155 2.59 -6.41 -7.68
CA PRO A 155 3.25 -5.48 -8.58
C PRO A 155 4.52 -4.86 -7.98
N LEU A 156 4.57 -4.71 -6.65
CA LEU A 156 5.77 -4.25 -5.94
C LEU A 156 6.83 -5.34 -5.89
N LEU A 157 6.43 -6.60 -5.68
CA LEU A 157 7.32 -7.75 -5.70
C LEU A 157 8.01 -7.89 -7.06
N ILE A 158 7.24 -7.82 -8.15
CA ILE A 158 7.76 -7.91 -9.52
C ILE A 158 8.81 -6.82 -9.75
N ARG A 159 8.47 -5.55 -9.46
CA ARG A 159 9.44 -4.44 -9.60
C ARG A 159 10.66 -4.59 -8.70
N TYR A 160 10.48 -5.08 -7.48
CA TYR A 160 11.59 -5.33 -6.56
C TYR A 160 12.53 -6.39 -7.12
N VAL A 161 12.01 -7.52 -7.62
CA VAL A 161 12.83 -8.60 -8.18
C VAL A 161 13.51 -8.18 -9.47
N ASP A 162 12.80 -7.53 -10.40
CA ASP A 162 13.34 -7.14 -11.70
C ASP A 162 14.48 -6.09 -11.59
N ASN A 163 14.57 -5.37 -10.46
CA ASN A 163 15.55 -4.31 -10.23
C ASN A 163 16.60 -4.66 -9.14
N ASN A 164 16.68 -5.94 -8.76
CA ASN A 164 17.73 -6.50 -7.89
C ASN A 164 18.51 -7.59 -8.61
#